data_AF-R6LTY7-F1
#
_entry.id   AF-R6LTY7-F1
#
_cell.length_a   1.000
_cell.length_b   1.000
_cell.length_c   1.000
_cell.angle_alpha   90.00
_cell.angle_beta   90.00
_cell.angle_gamma   90.00
#
_symmetry.space_group_name_H-M   'P 1'
#
loop_
_entity.id
_entity.type
_entity.pdbx_description
1 polymer ?
#
loop_
_entity_poly.entity_id
_entity_poly.type
_entity_poly.pdbx_seq_one_letter_code
_entity_poly.pdbx_strand_id
1 'polypeptide(L)'
;MKRSANRRRSPAAEQRKKQRREQLVKFLRLNTWLVLLAVLVLIALILLILVLAGGRKAPVQEQEPAASKPYVRAWLCADTPEIAYYDADLKQSGTVARGRQVTYSTTDSFERGGVTYYLTYLDVPQYGYISEENLTEQERAVVQERKIYARTPQNLRKAEDGIELGALVEQGTELTVLGYDYLANGIVHLYHVSSNGKTGYISGSYTAATYEDSMEVYDRFGVYMTHASREDRYGGGDAGSLYYYPTEKASFADNVMPEHVYALYLTCDPKIISEIDEYIAYAKTTKINAFVVNIIDGTSVGYPSSVYDEYSPTTGKYANNTFEEYQTAIRKLKDAGFYVIGRLTTFNDSFFVTDHPEYGINDKNGEPLYIANSYWPSAFCRYVWEYKVALAKEAVESMGFNEIQFDYVRFPDGTYQYEKNGNIDYHNTYDETKAQAIQRFLMYAVEELHDLGVYVSADVFGETNNPYVTSYGQYWPAISNVVDVISGMPYPDHFAQDGNYRPWEHPYETLLDWGEKAAQRQEETPSPAIVRTWIQAYDAIKVPYNTYGAEEIADEIRALNESGLTGGFMAWNASCSLEKLRSFQPAFDALE
;
A
#
# COMPACT_ATOMS: atom_id res chain seq x y z
N MET A 1 10.70 -12.27 32.55
CA MET A 1 9.68 -13.23 33.02
C MET A 1 8.39 -12.99 32.26
N LYS A 2 8.09 -13.77 31.22
CA LYS A 2 6.88 -13.67 30.40
C LYS A 2 5.69 -14.28 31.15
N ARG A 3 4.61 -13.51 31.38
CA ARG A 3 3.29 -14.01 31.79
C ARG A 3 2.37 -13.90 30.58
N SER A 4 1.94 -15.03 30.03
CA SER A 4 0.92 -15.07 28.98
C SER A 4 -0.47 -14.88 29.59
N ALA A 5 -1.27 -14.00 29.00
CA ALA A 5 -2.67 -13.84 29.34
C ALA A 5 -3.50 -14.81 28.50
N ASN A 6 -4.05 -15.83 29.16
CA ASN A 6 -5.04 -16.75 28.60
C ASN A 6 -6.37 -16.02 28.37
N ARG A 7 -6.80 -15.86 27.11
CA ARG A 7 -8.17 -15.45 26.75
C ARG A 7 -9.17 -16.50 27.25
N ARG A 8 -10.00 -16.16 28.24
CA ARG A 8 -11.14 -16.98 28.69
C ARG A 8 -12.20 -17.03 27.60
N ARG A 9 -12.55 -18.24 27.14
CA ARG A 9 -13.62 -18.50 26.16
C ARG A 9 -15.00 -18.35 26.80
N SER A 10 -15.98 -17.90 26.02
CA SER A 10 -17.38 -17.71 26.42
C SER A 10 -18.02 -19.01 26.98
N PRO A 11 -18.60 -19.01 28.19
CA PRO A 11 -19.27 -20.17 28.79
C PRO A 11 -20.39 -20.77 27.93
N ALA A 12 -21.04 -19.94 27.10
CA ALA A 12 -22.12 -20.38 26.22
C ALA A 12 -21.62 -21.27 25.06
N ALA A 13 -20.37 -21.08 24.60
CA ALA A 13 -19.78 -21.89 23.54
C ALA A 13 -19.40 -23.30 24.05
N GLU A 14 -18.92 -23.41 25.28
CA GLU A 14 -18.61 -24.71 25.91
C GLU A 14 -19.88 -25.52 26.18
N GLN A 15 -20.97 -24.88 26.59
CA GLN A 15 -22.25 -25.54 26.83
C GLN A 15 -22.85 -26.15 25.54
N ARG A 16 -22.79 -25.43 24.40
CA ARG A 16 -23.24 -25.94 23.09
C ARG A 16 -22.38 -27.11 22.62
N LYS A 17 -21.07 -27.07 22.85
CA LYS A 17 -20.14 -28.15 22.48
C LYS A 17 -20.39 -29.41 23.31
N LYS A 18 -20.70 -29.26 24.61
CA LYS A 18 -21.06 -30.37 25.50
C LYS A 18 -22.39 -31.02 25.09
N GLN A 19 -23.41 -30.23 24.77
CA GLN A 19 -24.70 -30.75 24.27
C GLN A 19 -24.57 -31.51 22.94
N ARG A 20 -23.79 -31.00 21.98
CA ARG A 20 -23.51 -31.71 20.72
C ARG A 20 -22.80 -33.05 20.96
N ARG A 21 -21.84 -33.08 21.90
CA ARG A 21 -21.09 -34.30 22.22
C ARG A 21 -21.98 -35.36 22.88
N GLU A 22 -22.88 -34.94 23.76
CA GLU A 22 -23.87 -35.84 24.38
C GLU A 22 -24.89 -36.39 23.37
N GLN A 23 -25.37 -35.57 22.44
CA GLN A 23 -26.24 -36.02 21.34
C GLN A 23 -25.54 -37.02 20.42
N LEU A 24 -24.27 -36.78 20.07
CA LEU A 24 -23.48 -37.69 19.24
C LEU A 24 -23.26 -39.04 19.94
N VAL A 25 -22.96 -39.03 21.24
CA VAL A 25 -22.79 -40.26 22.04
C VAL A 25 -24.12 -41.02 22.18
N LYS A 26 -25.26 -40.32 22.29
CA LYS A 26 -26.58 -40.93 22.30
C LYS A 26 -26.90 -41.59 20.96
N PHE A 27 -26.61 -40.92 19.84
CA PHE A 27 -26.77 -41.45 18.49
C PHE A 27 -25.90 -42.71 18.27
N LEU A 28 -24.64 -42.66 18.70
CA LEU A 28 -23.71 -43.79 18.58
C LEU A 28 -24.17 -44.99 19.42
N ARG A 29 -24.71 -44.77 20.63
CA ARG A 29 -25.24 -45.86 21.48
C ARG A 29 -26.50 -46.51 20.91
N LEU A 30 -27.36 -45.75 20.25
CA LEU A 30 -28.61 -46.25 19.65
C LEU A 30 -28.38 -47.00 18.34
N ASN A 31 -27.28 -46.71 17.63
CA ASN A 31 -27.00 -47.24 16.29
C ASN A 31 -25.72 -48.10 16.20
N THR A 32 -25.18 -48.56 17.35
CA THR A 32 -24.00 -49.43 17.42
C THR A 32 -24.11 -50.67 16.55
N TRP A 33 -25.31 -51.24 16.42
CA TRP A 33 -25.54 -52.43 15.60
C TRP A 33 -25.43 -52.17 14.09
N LEU A 34 -25.84 -50.99 13.62
CA LEU A 34 -25.69 -50.59 12.21
C LEU A 34 -24.23 -50.32 11.85
N VAL A 35 -23.46 -49.76 12.78
CA VAL A 35 -22.01 -49.53 12.60
C VAL A 35 -21.26 -50.87 12.54
N LEU A 36 -21.61 -51.83 13.42
CA LEU A 36 -21.04 -53.18 13.38
C LEU A 36 -21.37 -53.92 12.07
N LEU A 37 -22.60 -53.78 11.57
CA LEU A 37 -23.01 -54.36 10.29
C LEU A 37 -22.19 -53.79 9.11
N ALA A 38 -21.99 -52.48 9.08
CA ALA A 38 -21.20 -51.81 8.03
C ALA A 38 -19.73 -52.27 8.04
N VAL A 39 -19.14 -52.45 9.23
CA VAL A 39 -17.78 -52.97 9.38
C VAL A 39 -17.67 -54.42 8.90
N LEU A 40 -18.65 -55.26 9.20
CA LEU A 40 -18.67 -56.66 8.72
C LEU A 40 -18.80 -56.75 7.20
N VAL A 41 -19.61 -55.89 6.59
CA VAL A 41 -19.73 -55.80 5.12
C VAL A 41 -18.40 -55.36 4.49
N LEU A 42 -17.71 -54.39 5.11
CA LEU A 42 -16.40 -53.93 4.64
C LEU A 42 -15.34 -55.04 4.72
N ILE A 43 -15.32 -55.81 5.82
CA ILE A 43 -14.41 -56.96 5.99
C ILE A 43 -14.72 -58.04 4.97
N ALA A 44 -16.00 -58.34 4.71
CA ALA A 44 -16.40 -59.31 3.69
C ALA A 44 -15.98 -58.88 2.27
N LEU A 45 -16.09 -57.58 1.95
CA LEU A 45 -15.61 -57.00 0.70
C LEU A 45 -14.08 -57.11 0.56
N ILE A 46 -13.33 -56.82 1.62
CA ILE A 46 -11.87 -56.95 1.63
C ILE A 46 -11.46 -58.42 1.44
N LEU A 47 -12.14 -59.36 2.12
CA LEU A 47 -11.86 -60.79 1.96
C LEU A 47 -12.24 -61.29 0.55
N LEU A 48 -13.32 -60.80 -0.04
CA LEU A 48 -13.70 -61.10 -1.42
C LEU A 48 -12.62 -60.60 -2.41
N ILE A 49 -12.09 -59.39 -2.20
CA ILE A 49 -11.00 -58.84 -3.01
C ILE A 49 -9.72 -59.67 -2.86
N LEU A 50 -9.40 -60.13 -1.64
CA LEU A 50 -8.23 -60.97 -1.39
C LEU A 50 -8.37 -62.38 -2.01
N VAL A 51 -9.57 -62.96 -2.03
CA VAL A 51 -9.84 -64.24 -2.70
C VAL A 51 -9.79 -64.10 -4.23
N LEU A 52 -10.29 -62.99 -4.78
CA LEU A 52 -10.18 -62.70 -6.21
C LEU A 52 -8.73 -62.39 -6.64
N ALA A 53 -7.92 -61.80 -5.76
CA ALA A 53 -6.51 -61.51 -5.99
C ALA A 53 -5.59 -62.73 -5.79
N GLY A 54 -5.95 -63.66 -4.90
CA GLY A 54 -5.08 -64.79 -4.49
C GLY A 54 -5.06 -66.01 -5.43
N GLY A 55 -5.81 -65.99 -6.53
CA GLY A 55 -6.09 -67.17 -7.37
C GLY A 55 -5.27 -67.32 -8.66
N ARG A 56 -4.22 -66.53 -8.93
CA ARG A 56 -3.41 -66.68 -10.16
C ARG A 56 -1.93 -66.76 -9.84
N LYS A 57 -1.34 -67.94 -10.04
CA LYS A 57 0.13 -68.11 -10.09
C LYS A 57 0.67 -67.27 -11.25
N ALA A 58 1.58 -66.35 -10.96
CA ALA A 58 2.30 -65.59 -11.96
C ALA A 58 3.23 -66.54 -12.76
N PRO A 59 3.31 -66.42 -14.10
CA PRO A 59 4.48 -66.91 -14.80
C PRO A 59 5.68 -66.03 -14.41
N VAL A 60 6.85 -66.65 -14.33
CA VAL A 60 8.12 -65.93 -14.14
C VAL A 60 8.25 -64.94 -15.29
N GLN A 61 8.14 -63.65 -14.98
CA GLN A 61 8.33 -62.56 -15.92
C GLN A 61 9.67 -61.90 -15.56
N GLU A 62 10.60 -61.97 -16.51
CA GLU A 62 11.86 -61.23 -16.49
C GLU A 62 11.57 -59.75 -16.16
N GLN A 63 12.43 -59.12 -15.37
CA GLN A 63 12.37 -57.69 -15.09
C GLN A 63 12.44 -56.90 -16.41
N GLU A 64 11.31 -56.43 -16.89
CA GLU A 64 11.26 -55.28 -17.79
C GLU A 64 11.69 -54.02 -17.01
N PRO A 65 12.54 -53.16 -17.59
CA PRO A 65 12.85 -51.87 -16.98
C PRO A 65 11.56 -51.06 -16.87
N ALA A 66 11.33 -50.43 -15.72
CA ALA A 66 10.14 -49.61 -15.49
C ALA A 66 9.97 -48.60 -16.64
N ALA A 67 8.86 -48.71 -17.39
CA ALA A 67 8.55 -47.77 -18.46
C ALA A 67 8.53 -46.35 -17.89
N SER A 68 9.35 -45.45 -18.45
CA SER A 68 9.34 -44.04 -18.08
C SER A 68 7.93 -43.49 -18.29
N LYS A 69 7.39 -42.77 -17.31
CA LYS A 69 6.11 -42.08 -17.50
C LYS A 69 6.32 -41.07 -18.64
N PRO A 70 5.55 -41.13 -19.73
CA PRO A 70 5.79 -40.29 -20.91
C PRO A 70 5.63 -38.79 -20.62
N TYR A 71 4.92 -38.46 -19.53
CA TYR A 71 4.72 -37.09 -19.06
C TYR A 71 5.07 -36.97 -17.58
N VAL A 72 5.83 -35.94 -17.24
CA VAL A 72 6.29 -35.65 -15.87
C VAL A 72 5.90 -34.23 -15.50
N ARG A 73 5.53 -34.03 -14.23
CA ARG A 73 5.29 -32.70 -13.67
C ARG A 73 6.59 -32.13 -13.14
N ALA A 74 6.83 -30.87 -13.43
CA ALA A 74 7.95 -30.11 -12.89
C ALA A 74 7.50 -28.68 -12.63
N TRP A 75 8.34 -27.95 -11.92
CA TRP A 75 8.24 -26.51 -11.75
C TRP A 75 9.26 -25.83 -12.63
N LEU A 76 8.87 -24.70 -13.20
CA LEU A 76 9.76 -23.84 -13.95
C LEU A 76 10.70 -23.11 -12.99
N CYS A 77 12.01 -23.28 -13.17
CA CYS A 77 13.04 -22.64 -12.35
C CYS A 77 14.01 -21.80 -13.20
N ALA A 78 14.45 -20.67 -12.64
CA ALA A 78 15.44 -19.79 -13.27
C ALA A 78 16.02 -18.81 -12.26
N ASP A 79 17.16 -18.22 -12.63
CA ASP A 79 17.76 -17.05 -12.00
C ASP A 79 17.21 -15.72 -12.57
N THR A 80 16.23 -15.79 -13.47
CA THR A 80 15.46 -14.67 -13.99
C THR A 80 13.96 -14.88 -13.75
N PRO A 81 13.13 -13.81 -13.69
CA PRO A 81 11.68 -13.94 -13.52
C PRO A 81 10.98 -14.71 -14.64
N GLU A 82 11.55 -14.68 -15.85
CA GLU A 82 11.00 -15.33 -17.04
C GLU A 82 12.00 -16.30 -17.68
N ILE A 83 11.47 -17.34 -18.31
CA ILE A 83 12.19 -18.39 -19.03
C ILE A 83 11.77 -18.37 -20.50
N ALA A 84 12.75 -18.39 -21.41
CA ALA A 84 12.47 -18.54 -22.83
C ALA A 84 12.02 -19.98 -23.17
N TYR A 85 11.01 -20.10 -24.02
CA TYR A 85 10.63 -21.38 -24.63
C TYR A 85 10.70 -21.28 -26.16
N TYR A 86 10.91 -22.42 -26.81
CA TYR A 86 11.28 -22.50 -28.21
C TYR A 86 10.31 -23.36 -29.02
N ASP A 87 10.28 -23.15 -30.34
CA ASP A 87 9.65 -24.10 -31.26
C ASP A 87 10.60 -25.26 -31.60
N ALA A 88 10.14 -26.19 -32.45
CA ALA A 88 10.93 -27.33 -32.89
C ALA A 88 12.17 -26.95 -33.72
N ASP A 89 12.20 -25.74 -34.30
CA ASP A 89 13.32 -25.18 -35.06
C ASP A 89 14.26 -24.33 -34.20
N LEU A 90 14.02 -24.31 -32.87
CA LEU A 90 14.77 -23.53 -31.90
C LEU A 90 14.73 -22.01 -32.09
N LYS A 91 13.65 -21.53 -32.69
CA LYS A 91 13.31 -20.12 -32.63
C LYS A 91 12.55 -19.87 -31.34
N GLN A 92 12.99 -18.85 -30.60
CA GLN A 92 12.29 -18.43 -29.39
C GLN A 92 10.86 -18.08 -29.76
N SER A 93 9.92 -18.81 -29.16
CA SER A 93 8.48 -18.64 -29.37
C SER A 93 7.88 -17.65 -28.37
N GLY A 94 8.49 -17.51 -27.20
CA GLY A 94 8.11 -16.51 -26.20
C GLY A 94 8.83 -16.73 -24.88
N THR A 95 8.28 -16.17 -23.82
CA THR A 95 8.73 -16.36 -22.44
C THR A 95 7.57 -16.81 -21.54
N VAL A 96 7.92 -17.44 -20.42
CA VAL A 96 6.97 -17.87 -19.39
C VAL A 96 7.56 -17.61 -18.01
N ALA A 97 6.73 -17.16 -17.07
CA ALA A 97 7.16 -16.90 -15.71
C ALA A 97 7.65 -18.18 -15.00
N ARG A 98 8.74 -18.05 -14.24
CA ARG A 98 9.18 -19.11 -13.31
C ARG A 98 8.17 -19.33 -12.19
N GLY A 99 8.34 -20.42 -11.44
CA GLY A 99 7.47 -20.77 -10.32
C GLY A 99 6.14 -21.39 -10.74
N ARG A 100 5.93 -21.59 -12.05
CA ARG A 100 4.75 -22.27 -12.58
C ARG A 100 4.96 -23.77 -12.60
N GLN A 101 3.95 -24.53 -12.16
CA GLN A 101 3.92 -25.99 -12.37
C GLN A 101 3.50 -26.29 -13.81
N VAL A 102 4.30 -27.10 -14.48
CA VAL A 102 4.11 -27.51 -15.88
C VAL A 102 4.14 -29.03 -16.00
N THR A 103 3.71 -29.52 -17.15
CA THR A 103 3.90 -30.93 -17.55
C THR A 103 4.76 -30.95 -18.79
N TYR A 104 5.78 -31.81 -18.84
CA TYR A 104 6.63 -32.00 -20.01
C TYR A 104 6.68 -33.46 -20.45
N SER A 105 6.92 -33.68 -21.74
CA SER A 105 7.08 -35.02 -22.32
C SER A 105 8.52 -35.50 -22.15
N THR A 106 8.76 -36.68 -21.57
CA THR A 106 10.11 -37.28 -21.47
C THR A 106 10.54 -37.98 -22.76
N THR A 107 9.68 -37.99 -23.77
CA THR A 107 9.90 -38.71 -25.03
C THR A 107 9.94 -37.78 -26.24
N ASP A 108 9.45 -36.55 -26.07
CA ASP A 108 9.47 -35.50 -27.08
C ASP A 108 10.47 -34.44 -26.62
N SER A 109 11.72 -34.64 -27.04
CA SER A 109 12.85 -33.80 -26.68
C SER A 109 13.88 -33.74 -27.81
N PHE A 110 14.72 -32.73 -27.78
CA PHE A 110 15.93 -32.67 -28.60
C PHE A 110 17.10 -32.14 -27.78
N GLU A 111 18.31 -32.39 -28.26
CA GLU A 111 19.54 -31.96 -27.59
C GLU A 111 20.26 -30.91 -28.44
N ARG A 112 20.71 -29.82 -27.81
CA ARG A 112 21.56 -28.82 -28.45
C ARG A 112 22.59 -28.28 -27.46
N GLY A 113 23.85 -28.30 -27.87
CA GLY A 113 24.93 -27.77 -27.04
C GLY A 113 25.13 -28.52 -25.73
N GLY A 114 24.72 -29.79 -25.65
CA GLY A 114 24.77 -30.60 -24.43
C GLY A 114 23.62 -30.37 -23.45
N VAL A 115 22.59 -29.60 -23.85
CA VAL A 115 21.39 -29.34 -23.06
C VAL A 115 20.20 -29.99 -23.74
N THR A 116 19.41 -30.75 -22.98
CA THR A 116 18.16 -31.36 -23.45
C THR A 116 17.00 -30.37 -23.30
N TYR A 117 16.17 -30.27 -24.32
CA TYR A 117 14.95 -29.48 -24.29
C TYR A 117 13.75 -30.40 -24.41
N TYR A 118 12.78 -30.25 -23.52
CA TYR A 118 11.58 -31.08 -23.49
C TYR A 118 10.35 -30.29 -23.94
N LEU A 119 9.49 -30.93 -24.74
CA LEU A 119 8.18 -30.38 -25.06
C LEU A 119 7.37 -30.20 -23.78
N THR A 120 7.05 -28.95 -23.45
CA THR A 120 6.42 -28.54 -22.20
C THR A 120 5.11 -27.82 -22.47
N TYR A 121 4.06 -28.22 -21.75
CA TYR A 121 2.73 -27.62 -21.83
C TYR A 121 2.62 -26.51 -20.77
N LEU A 122 2.44 -25.26 -21.24
CA LEU A 122 2.43 -24.06 -20.40
C LEU A 122 0.99 -23.72 -20.02
N ASP A 123 0.15 -23.45 -21.02
CA ASP A 123 -1.28 -23.21 -20.92
C ASP A 123 -2.01 -24.01 -22.01
N VAL A 124 -3.32 -24.18 -21.93
CA VAL A 124 -4.06 -24.76 -23.08
C VAL A 124 -4.50 -23.60 -23.98
N PRO A 125 -4.00 -23.47 -25.22
CA PRO A 125 -3.21 -24.41 -26.02
C PRO A 125 -1.69 -24.10 -26.13
N GLN A 126 -1.13 -23.23 -25.29
CA GLN A 126 0.29 -22.83 -25.33
C GLN A 126 1.27 -23.93 -24.86
N TYR A 127 2.18 -24.34 -25.75
CA TYR A 127 3.28 -25.26 -25.47
C TYR A 127 4.58 -24.82 -26.16
N GLY A 128 5.71 -25.36 -25.71
CA GLY A 128 7.00 -25.13 -26.34
C GLY A 128 8.10 -25.97 -25.70
N TYR A 129 9.28 -25.96 -26.28
CA TYR A 129 10.44 -26.67 -25.77
C TYR A 129 11.16 -25.83 -24.71
N ILE A 130 11.38 -26.40 -23.53
CA ILE A 130 12.06 -25.77 -22.38
C ILE A 130 13.29 -26.59 -22.02
N SER A 131 14.38 -25.91 -21.69
CA SER A 131 15.64 -26.50 -21.22
C SER A 131 15.41 -27.33 -19.94
N GLU A 132 16.05 -28.49 -19.86
CA GLU A 132 16.05 -29.30 -18.64
C GLU A 132 16.62 -28.57 -17.41
N GLU A 133 17.49 -27.59 -17.63
CA GLU A 133 18.06 -26.73 -16.57
C GLU A 133 17.00 -25.81 -15.94
N ASN A 134 15.88 -25.58 -16.63
CA ASN A 134 14.74 -24.79 -16.16
C ASN A 134 13.60 -25.65 -15.60
N LEU A 135 13.83 -26.94 -15.35
CA LEU A 135 12.85 -27.87 -14.77
C LEU A 135 13.35 -28.42 -13.44
N THR A 136 12.53 -28.29 -12.39
CA THR A 136 12.81 -28.85 -11.07
C THR A 136 11.61 -29.59 -10.49
N GLU A 137 11.85 -30.69 -9.78
CA GLU A 137 10.79 -31.39 -9.03
C GLU A 137 10.39 -30.64 -7.75
N GLN A 138 11.25 -29.72 -7.27
CA GLN A 138 11.08 -29.04 -5.99
C GLN A 138 10.49 -27.63 -6.19
N GLU A 139 9.26 -27.43 -5.73
CA GLU A 139 8.57 -26.14 -5.77
C GLU A 139 9.40 -24.99 -5.17
N ARG A 140 10.10 -25.23 -4.06
CA ARG A 140 10.93 -24.19 -3.43
C ARG A 140 12.24 -23.88 -4.15
N ALA A 141 12.65 -24.69 -5.13
CA ALA A 141 13.88 -24.51 -5.90
C ALA A 141 13.68 -23.72 -7.21
N VAL A 142 12.54 -23.05 -7.36
CA VAL A 142 12.20 -22.28 -8.58
C VAL A 142 12.94 -20.96 -8.71
N VAL A 143 13.36 -20.37 -7.59
CA VAL A 143 14.19 -19.16 -7.52
C VAL A 143 15.64 -19.61 -7.40
N GLN A 144 16.44 -19.37 -8.43
CA GLN A 144 17.84 -19.83 -8.48
C GLN A 144 18.86 -18.71 -8.21
N GLU A 145 18.45 -17.44 -8.13
CA GLU A 145 19.36 -16.35 -7.78
C GLU A 145 20.00 -16.62 -6.41
N ARG A 146 21.33 -16.54 -6.37
CA ARG A 146 22.09 -16.52 -5.11
C ARG A 146 22.47 -15.12 -4.70
N LYS A 147 22.40 -14.18 -5.64
CA LYS A 147 22.78 -12.79 -5.52
C LYS A 147 21.82 -11.95 -6.32
N ILE A 148 21.43 -10.82 -5.75
CA ILE A 148 20.65 -9.77 -6.38
C ILE A 148 21.24 -8.42 -5.94
N TYR A 149 20.81 -7.33 -6.57
CA TYR A 149 21.29 -5.99 -6.28
C TYR A 149 20.11 -5.08 -5.94
N ALA A 150 20.26 -4.23 -4.92
CA ALA A 150 19.26 -3.21 -4.63
C ALA A 150 19.24 -2.19 -5.79
N ARG A 151 18.12 -2.10 -6.50
CA ARG A 151 17.89 -1.08 -7.54
C ARG A 151 17.41 0.22 -6.92
N THR A 152 16.55 0.10 -5.91
CA THR A 152 16.01 1.25 -5.20
C THR A 152 16.47 1.18 -3.75
N PRO A 153 17.02 2.27 -3.19
CA PRO A 153 17.40 2.28 -1.79
C PRO A 153 16.21 1.98 -0.87
N GLN A 154 16.38 1.02 0.04
CA GLN A 154 15.31 0.56 0.93
C GLN A 154 15.86 0.19 2.30
N ASN A 155 15.09 0.46 3.36
CA ASN A 155 15.34 -0.16 4.65
C ASN A 155 14.87 -1.62 4.58
N LEU A 156 15.75 -2.57 4.93
CA LEU A 156 15.36 -3.98 5.03
C LEU A 156 14.32 -4.15 6.13
N ARG A 157 13.22 -4.86 5.89
CA ARG A 157 12.29 -5.25 6.96
C ARG A 157 12.95 -6.30 7.85
N LYS A 158 12.76 -6.23 9.16
CA LYS A 158 13.38 -7.21 10.08
C LYS A 158 12.69 -8.58 10.06
N ALA A 159 11.41 -8.61 9.71
CA ALA A 159 10.59 -9.80 9.59
C ALA A 159 9.73 -9.72 8.33
N GLU A 160 9.26 -10.87 7.85
CA GLU A 160 8.40 -10.99 6.66
C GLU A 160 7.04 -10.30 6.88
N ASP A 161 6.46 -10.49 8.07
CA ASP A 161 5.15 -9.97 8.48
C ASP A 161 5.25 -8.77 9.44
N GLY A 162 6.45 -8.20 9.59
CA GLY A 162 6.74 -7.14 10.55
C GLY A 162 6.92 -5.78 9.90
N ILE A 163 6.49 -4.75 10.63
CA ILE A 163 6.65 -3.34 10.26
C ILE A 163 8.05 -2.77 10.58
N GLU A 164 8.83 -3.46 11.42
CA GLU A 164 10.10 -2.93 11.90
C GLU A 164 11.14 -2.83 10.79
N LEU A 165 11.77 -1.66 10.69
CA LEU A 165 12.77 -1.34 9.70
C LEU A 165 14.19 -1.55 10.26
N GLY A 166 15.02 -2.14 9.41
CA GLY A 166 16.42 -2.46 9.65
C GLY A 166 17.35 -1.50 8.92
N ALA A 167 18.49 -2.04 8.48
CA ALA A 167 19.50 -1.26 7.78
C ALA A 167 18.99 -0.78 6.41
N LEU A 168 19.31 0.47 6.06
CA LEU A 168 19.19 0.98 4.70
C LEU A 168 20.23 0.29 3.82
N VAL A 169 19.79 -0.26 2.69
CA VAL A 169 20.64 -0.71 1.59
C VAL A 169 20.54 0.31 0.47
N GLU A 170 21.69 0.77 -0.03
CA GLU A 170 21.77 1.75 -1.11
C GLU A 170 21.67 1.09 -2.48
N GLN A 171 21.38 1.88 -3.51
CA GLN A 171 21.42 1.43 -4.90
C GLN A 171 22.78 0.77 -5.24
N GLY A 172 22.74 -0.33 -5.97
CA GLY A 172 23.92 -1.11 -6.35
C GLY A 172 24.45 -2.03 -5.25
N THR A 173 23.86 -2.03 -4.04
CA THR A 173 24.29 -2.93 -2.96
C THR A 173 24.02 -4.38 -3.35
N GLU A 174 25.06 -5.22 -3.37
CA GLU A 174 24.92 -6.67 -3.52
C GLU A 174 24.26 -7.28 -2.28
N LEU A 175 23.24 -8.11 -2.52
CA LEU A 175 22.47 -8.81 -1.51
C LEU A 175 22.58 -10.32 -1.76
N THR A 176 22.99 -11.06 -0.73
CA THR A 176 23.00 -12.53 -0.78
C THR A 176 21.60 -13.05 -0.51
N VAL A 177 21.03 -13.83 -1.43
CA VAL A 177 19.69 -14.42 -1.27
C VAL A 177 19.76 -15.62 -0.34
N LEU A 178 19.00 -15.56 0.76
CA LEU A 178 18.85 -16.62 1.75
C LEU A 178 17.54 -17.40 1.58
N GLY A 179 16.52 -16.76 1.01
CA GLY A 179 15.21 -17.34 0.77
C GLY A 179 14.25 -16.31 0.19
N TYR A 180 12.98 -16.69 0.07
CA TYR A 180 11.89 -15.84 -0.38
C TYR A 180 10.56 -16.35 0.19
N ASP A 181 9.54 -15.49 0.22
CA ASP A 181 8.18 -15.82 0.65
C ASP A 181 7.39 -16.56 -0.43
N TYR A 182 6.93 -15.85 -1.47
CA TYR A 182 6.15 -16.31 -2.60
C TYR A 182 6.49 -15.53 -3.88
N LEU A 183 5.88 -15.94 -4.99
CA LEU A 183 6.06 -15.35 -6.31
C LEU A 183 4.72 -14.79 -6.83
N ALA A 184 4.79 -13.64 -7.49
CA ALA A 184 3.72 -13.09 -8.31
C ALA A 184 4.26 -12.93 -9.74
N ASN A 185 3.71 -13.69 -10.70
CA ASN A 185 4.14 -13.68 -12.10
C ASN A 185 5.66 -13.83 -12.30
N GLY A 186 6.29 -14.72 -11.52
CA GLY A 186 7.73 -14.99 -11.57
C GLY A 186 8.60 -13.99 -10.81
N ILE A 187 8.05 -12.86 -10.37
CA ILE A 187 8.71 -11.88 -9.51
C ILE A 187 8.53 -12.31 -8.05
N VAL A 188 9.61 -12.29 -7.28
CA VAL A 188 9.55 -12.54 -5.83
C VAL A 188 8.89 -11.36 -5.15
N HIS A 189 7.95 -11.65 -4.26
CA HIS A 189 7.34 -10.62 -3.43
C HIS A 189 8.38 -10.07 -2.44
N LEU A 190 8.85 -10.87 -1.48
CA LEU A 190 9.93 -10.52 -0.55
C LEU A 190 11.08 -11.54 -0.60
N TYR A 191 12.28 -11.04 -0.85
CA TYR A 191 13.52 -11.80 -0.64
C TYR A 191 13.97 -11.68 0.81
N HIS A 192 14.30 -12.81 1.44
CA HIS A 192 15.14 -12.82 2.63
C HIS A 192 16.61 -12.73 2.20
N VAL A 193 17.29 -11.66 2.61
CA VAL A 193 18.64 -11.34 2.15
C VAL A 193 19.62 -11.13 3.30
N SER A 194 20.91 -11.24 2.98
CA SER A 194 22.02 -10.81 3.83
C SER A 194 22.88 -9.77 3.11
N SER A 195 23.22 -8.69 3.81
CA SER A 195 24.21 -7.70 3.39
C SER A 195 25.09 -7.29 4.57
N ASN A 196 26.40 -7.37 4.42
CA ASN A 196 27.39 -7.02 5.46
C ASN A 196 27.11 -7.63 6.84
N GLY A 197 26.65 -8.90 6.86
CA GLY A 197 26.35 -9.64 8.09
C GLY A 197 25.02 -9.27 8.76
N LYS A 198 24.25 -8.34 8.19
CA LYS A 198 22.87 -8.04 8.60
C LYS A 198 21.90 -8.78 7.68
N THR A 199 20.82 -9.29 8.25
CA THR A 199 19.75 -9.98 7.51
C THR A 199 18.46 -9.19 7.59
N GLY A 200 17.58 -9.39 6.60
CA GLY A 200 16.26 -8.79 6.55
C GLY A 200 15.57 -9.10 5.23
N TYR A 201 14.41 -8.48 5.01
CA TYR A 201 13.57 -8.71 3.85
C TYR A 201 13.51 -7.46 2.97
N ILE A 202 13.51 -7.67 1.65
CA ILE A 202 13.38 -6.61 0.66
C ILE A 202 12.46 -7.06 -0.46
N SER A 203 11.62 -6.15 -0.94
CA SER A 203 10.71 -6.43 -2.05
C SER A 203 11.46 -6.68 -3.35
N GLY A 204 11.07 -7.72 -4.08
CA GLY A 204 11.69 -8.04 -5.36
C GLY A 204 11.52 -6.91 -6.38
N SER A 205 10.46 -6.09 -6.24
CA SER A 205 10.20 -4.91 -7.06
C SER A 205 11.22 -3.78 -6.87
N TYR A 206 12.07 -3.85 -5.85
CA TYR A 206 13.17 -2.89 -5.62
C TYR A 206 14.55 -3.48 -5.88
N THR A 207 14.61 -4.66 -6.48
CA THR A 207 15.86 -5.36 -6.78
C THR A 207 16.05 -5.56 -8.27
N ALA A 208 17.29 -5.88 -8.65
CA ALA A 208 17.66 -6.29 -9.99
C ALA A 208 18.58 -7.51 -9.93
N ALA A 209 18.61 -8.29 -11.02
CA ALA A 209 19.43 -9.49 -11.10
C ALA A 209 20.93 -9.17 -11.22
N THR A 210 21.27 -8.04 -11.86
CA THR A 210 22.66 -7.62 -12.10
C THR A 210 22.94 -6.24 -11.49
N TYR A 211 24.23 -5.94 -11.30
CA TYR A 211 24.67 -4.63 -10.83
C TYR A 211 24.34 -3.56 -11.87
N GLU A 212 24.57 -3.84 -13.16
CA GLU A 212 24.29 -2.94 -14.27
C GLU A 212 22.81 -2.53 -14.31
N ASP A 213 21.89 -3.50 -14.19
CA ASP A 213 20.45 -3.24 -14.17
C ASP A 213 20.02 -2.48 -12.91
N SER A 214 20.70 -2.70 -11.77
CA SER A 214 20.43 -1.96 -10.54
C SER A 214 20.83 -0.48 -10.63
N MET A 215 21.82 -0.17 -11.48
CA MET A 215 22.32 1.18 -11.73
C MET A 215 21.66 1.84 -12.94
N GLU A 216 20.76 1.13 -13.64
CA GLU A 216 20.04 1.70 -14.76
C GLU A 216 19.10 2.81 -14.28
N VAL A 217 19.13 3.93 -15.00
CA VAL A 217 18.24 5.06 -14.75
C VAL A 217 17.06 4.91 -15.67
N TYR A 218 15.87 4.76 -15.10
CA TYR A 218 14.64 4.65 -15.87
C TYR A 218 14.47 5.84 -16.82
N ASP A 219 14.16 5.55 -18.08
CA ASP A 219 13.94 6.55 -19.14
C ASP A 219 14.98 7.69 -19.12
N ARG A 220 16.26 7.30 -19.06
CA ARG A 220 17.41 8.19 -18.92
C ARG A 220 17.40 9.39 -19.87
N PHE A 221 16.82 9.26 -21.06
CA PHE A 221 16.78 10.31 -22.07
C PHE A 221 15.41 11.01 -22.20
N GLY A 222 14.39 10.57 -21.46
CA GLY A 222 13.05 11.17 -21.41
C GLY A 222 12.78 11.84 -20.06
N VAL A 223 11.78 11.35 -19.31
CA VAL A 223 11.27 11.96 -18.07
C VAL A 223 12.34 12.15 -17.00
N TYR A 224 13.35 11.26 -16.93
CA TYR A 224 14.44 11.42 -15.99
C TYR A 224 15.20 12.74 -16.21
N MET A 225 15.52 13.12 -17.45
CA MET A 225 16.21 14.38 -17.71
C MET A 225 15.37 15.59 -17.31
N THR A 226 14.05 15.51 -17.49
CA THR A 226 13.13 16.56 -17.03
C THR A 226 13.26 16.75 -15.52
N HIS A 227 13.35 15.67 -14.74
CA HIS A 227 13.51 15.74 -13.29
C HIS A 227 14.93 16.06 -12.85
N ALA A 228 15.95 15.46 -13.43
CA ALA A 228 17.35 15.72 -13.13
C ALA A 228 17.78 17.17 -13.45
N SER A 229 17.04 17.86 -14.32
CA SER A 229 17.27 19.31 -14.56
C SER A 229 16.72 20.22 -13.44
N ARG A 230 15.95 19.67 -12.49
CA ARG A 230 15.37 20.40 -11.36
C ARG A 230 16.30 20.30 -10.17
N GLU A 231 17.21 21.25 -10.10
CA GLU A 231 18.18 21.41 -9.01
C GLU A 231 17.51 21.59 -7.64
N ASP A 232 18.26 21.33 -6.57
CA ASP A 232 17.85 21.61 -5.19
C ASP A 232 17.84 23.12 -4.89
N ARG A 233 16.84 23.82 -5.41
CA ARG A 233 16.72 25.27 -5.30
C ARG A 233 16.34 25.74 -3.89
N TYR A 234 15.66 24.90 -3.12
CA TYR A 234 15.00 25.29 -1.87
C TYR A 234 15.43 24.47 -0.65
N GLY A 235 16.42 23.58 -0.77
CA GLY A 235 16.88 22.70 0.31
C GLY A 235 15.93 21.54 0.60
N GLY A 236 15.10 21.18 -0.39
CA GLY A 236 14.19 20.03 -0.34
C GLY A 236 14.83 18.74 -0.84
N GLY A 237 15.88 18.86 -1.65
CA GLY A 237 16.54 17.75 -2.34
C GLY A 237 16.56 17.93 -3.85
N ASP A 238 17.43 17.15 -4.50
CA ASP A 238 17.54 17.08 -5.96
C ASP A 238 16.52 16.11 -6.54
N ALA A 239 15.75 16.55 -7.53
CA ALA A 239 14.70 15.70 -8.11
C ALA A 239 15.27 14.52 -8.93
N GLY A 240 16.51 14.61 -9.44
CA GLY A 240 17.17 13.50 -10.12
C GLY A 240 17.52 12.33 -9.18
N SER A 241 17.61 12.59 -7.88
CA SER A 241 17.90 11.57 -6.86
C SER A 241 16.69 10.74 -6.38
N LEU A 242 15.51 11.00 -6.95
CA LEU A 242 14.24 10.37 -6.58
C LEU A 242 13.92 9.18 -7.49
N TYR A 243 13.01 8.33 -7.02
CA TYR A 243 12.61 7.10 -7.69
C TYR A 243 11.45 7.33 -8.67
N TYR A 244 11.65 6.93 -9.93
CA TYR A 244 10.65 7.07 -11.01
C TYR A 244 10.46 5.78 -11.80
N TYR A 245 11.02 4.66 -11.35
CA TYR A 245 10.81 3.40 -12.06
C TYR A 245 9.29 3.10 -12.05
N PRO A 246 8.71 2.70 -13.19
CA PRO A 246 7.28 2.47 -13.30
C PRO A 246 6.81 1.40 -12.34
N THR A 247 5.64 1.64 -11.75
CA THR A 247 4.92 0.70 -10.91
C THR A 247 3.53 0.48 -11.47
N GLU A 248 3.02 -0.74 -11.37
CA GLU A 248 1.62 -1.02 -11.65
C GLU A 248 0.80 -0.52 -10.47
N LYS A 249 -0.21 0.34 -10.73
CA LYS A 249 -1.11 0.83 -9.69
C LYS A 249 -2.04 -0.28 -9.24
N ALA A 250 -2.32 -0.33 -7.94
CA ALA A 250 -3.08 -1.43 -7.38
C ALA A 250 -4.52 -1.47 -7.87
N SER A 251 -5.06 -2.68 -7.96
CA SER A 251 -6.48 -2.93 -8.22
C SER A 251 -6.95 -4.09 -7.36
N PHE A 252 -7.83 -3.81 -6.40
CA PHE A 252 -8.27 -4.81 -5.43
C PHE A 252 -9.68 -5.29 -5.75
N ALA A 253 -9.83 -6.61 -5.96
CA ALA A 253 -11.13 -7.20 -6.30
C ALA A 253 -12.18 -7.02 -5.18
N ASP A 254 -11.74 -7.08 -3.92
CA ASP A 254 -12.61 -6.98 -2.73
C ASP A 254 -12.71 -5.56 -2.15
N ASN A 255 -12.01 -4.59 -2.75
CA ASN A 255 -12.02 -3.18 -2.36
C ASN A 255 -11.92 -2.32 -3.63
N VAL A 256 -13.05 -2.11 -4.29
CA VAL A 256 -13.10 -1.37 -5.56
C VAL A 256 -13.22 0.12 -5.28
N MET A 257 -12.24 0.91 -5.74
CA MET A 257 -12.34 2.37 -5.74
C MET A 257 -13.37 2.83 -6.79
N PRO A 258 -14.31 3.73 -6.46
CA PRO A 258 -15.15 4.39 -7.45
C PRO A 258 -14.32 5.14 -8.50
N GLU A 259 -14.77 5.17 -9.75
CA GLU A 259 -14.11 5.89 -10.85
C GLU A 259 -13.92 7.38 -10.53
N HIS A 260 -14.96 8.01 -9.96
CA HIS A 260 -14.91 9.35 -9.40
C HIS A 260 -15.26 9.28 -7.92
N VAL A 261 -14.43 9.89 -7.07
CA VAL A 261 -14.67 9.94 -5.63
C VAL A 261 -14.99 11.37 -5.22
N TYR A 262 -16.23 11.59 -4.78
CA TYR A 262 -16.73 12.88 -4.31
C TYR A 262 -16.94 12.77 -2.81
N ALA A 263 -16.00 13.31 -2.03
CA ALA A 263 -15.94 13.08 -0.60
C ALA A 263 -16.31 14.30 0.24
N LEU A 264 -16.97 14.05 1.37
CA LEU A 264 -17.11 15.04 2.45
C LEU A 264 -16.08 14.75 3.54
N TYR A 265 -15.43 15.81 4.03
CA TYR A 265 -14.54 15.73 5.18
C TYR A 265 -15.30 15.76 6.51
N LEU A 266 -14.89 14.91 7.44
CA LEU A 266 -15.38 14.82 8.80
C LEU A 266 -14.21 14.79 9.78
N THR A 267 -14.26 15.67 10.79
CA THR A 267 -13.36 15.59 11.94
C THR A 267 -13.71 14.39 12.81
N CYS A 268 -12.84 14.07 13.76
CA CYS A 268 -13.11 13.10 14.80
C CYS A 268 -13.69 13.70 16.09
N ASP A 269 -14.26 14.90 16.02
CA ASP A 269 -14.96 15.52 17.15
C ASP A 269 -16.13 14.62 17.59
N PRO A 270 -16.33 14.39 18.90
CA PRO A 270 -17.39 13.49 19.39
C PRO A 270 -18.78 13.85 18.91
N LYS A 271 -19.06 15.14 18.73
CA LYS A 271 -20.34 15.60 18.19
C LYS A 271 -20.52 15.09 16.75
N ILE A 272 -19.53 15.29 15.89
CA ILE A 272 -19.57 14.90 14.48
C ILE A 272 -19.72 13.39 14.33
N ILE A 273 -18.96 12.61 15.11
CA ILE A 273 -19.04 11.15 15.12
C ILE A 273 -20.41 10.67 15.61
N SER A 274 -21.00 11.32 16.61
CA SER A 274 -22.34 10.96 17.10
C SER A 274 -23.47 11.30 16.11
N GLU A 275 -23.27 12.30 15.26
CA GLU A 275 -24.23 12.80 14.26
C GLU A 275 -24.05 12.16 12.87
N ILE A 276 -23.27 11.08 12.75
CA ILE A 276 -22.91 10.46 11.45
C ILE A 276 -24.11 10.10 10.57
N ASP A 277 -25.26 9.75 11.18
CA ASP A 277 -26.49 9.43 10.45
C ASP A 277 -27.04 10.64 9.67
N GLU A 278 -26.81 11.86 10.16
CA GLU A 278 -27.23 13.10 9.48
C GLU A 278 -26.39 13.38 8.24
N TYR A 279 -25.08 13.12 8.31
CA TYR A 279 -24.18 13.21 7.16
C TYR A 279 -24.50 12.15 6.11
N ILE A 280 -24.77 10.91 6.53
CA ILE A 280 -25.25 9.84 5.65
C ILE A 280 -26.56 10.24 4.97
N ALA A 281 -27.52 10.78 5.72
CA ALA A 281 -28.80 11.20 5.18
C ALA A 281 -28.63 12.32 4.14
N TYR A 282 -27.77 13.30 4.42
CA TYR A 282 -27.46 14.38 3.48
C TYR A 282 -26.74 13.87 2.22
N ALA A 283 -25.68 13.08 2.36
CA ALA A 283 -24.94 12.58 1.20
C ALA A 283 -25.85 11.78 0.25
N LYS A 284 -26.80 10.99 0.80
CA LYS A 284 -27.81 10.25 0.02
C LYS A 284 -28.80 11.12 -0.77
N THR A 285 -28.91 12.42 -0.47
CA THR A 285 -29.71 13.35 -1.28
C THR A 285 -28.92 14.00 -2.42
N THR A 286 -27.65 13.63 -2.58
CA THR A 286 -26.70 14.22 -3.54
C THR A 286 -25.96 13.10 -4.30
N LYS A 287 -25.00 13.46 -5.16
CA LYS A 287 -24.07 12.50 -5.80
C LYS A 287 -22.79 12.23 -4.99
N ILE A 288 -22.65 12.78 -3.79
CA ILE A 288 -21.55 12.44 -2.87
C ILE A 288 -21.54 10.92 -2.63
N ASN A 289 -20.37 10.29 -2.77
CA ASN A 289 -20.21 8.84 -2.67
C ASN A 289 -19.10 8.40 -1.71
N ALA A 290 -18.44 9.35 -1.03
CA ALA A 290 -17.37 9.06 -0.11
C ALA A 290 -17.31 9.98 1.11
N PHE A 291 -16.56 9.55 2.12
CA PHE A 291 -16.24 10.34 3.30
C PHE A 291 -14.76 10.22 3.64
N VAL A 292 -14.13 11.34 3.96
CA VAL A 292 -12.81 11.38 4.61
C VAL A 292 -13.03 11.60 6.10
N VAL A 293 -12.55 10.69 6.94
CA VAL A 293 -12.72 10.77 8.41
C VAL A 293 -11.36 10.68 9.10
N ASN A 294 -11.07 11.61 10.01
CA ASN A 294 -9.78 11.65 10.70
C ASN A 294 -9.60 10.50 11.70
N ILE A 295 -8.59 9.66 11.48
CA ILE A 295 -8.03 8.76 12.50
C ILE A 295 -7.29 9.59 13.55
N ILE A 296 -6.43 10.51 13.11
CA ILE A 296 -5.72 11.48 13.95
C ILE A 296 -5.39 12.73 13.12
N ASP A 297 -5.56 13.91 13.73
CA ASP A 297 -5.23 15.21 13.14
C ASP A 297 -4.46 16.08 14.14
N GLY A 298 -3.14 15.97 14.12
CA GLY A 298 -2.25 16.60 15.09
C GLY A 298 -2.54 16.08 16.50
N THR A 299 -3.13 16.92 17.35
CA THR A 299 -3.54 16.56 18.71
C THR A 299 -5.00 16.14 18.84
N SER A 300 -5.76 16.11 17.73
CA SER A 300 -7.13 15.59 17.71
C SER A 300 -7.13 14.10 17.38
N VAL A 301 -7.34 13.25 18.38
CA VAL A 301 -7.19 11.79 18.27
C VAL A 301 -8.57 11.14 18.17
N GLY A 302 -8.82 10.31 17.15
CA GLY A 302 -10.16 9.79 16.91
C GLY A 302 -10.65 8.80 17.96
N TYR A 303 -9.85 7.78 18.26
CA TYR A 303 -10.21 6.68 19.16
C TYR A 303 -8.96 6.10 19.85
N PRO A 304 -9.06 5.38 20.97
CA PRO A 304 -7.91 4.74 21.59
C PRO A 304 -7.46 3.51 20.80
N SER A 305 -6.16 3.34 20.59
CA SER A 305 -5.56 2.21 19.87
C SER A 305 -4.43 1.59 20.69
N SER A 306 -4.27 0.27 20.63
CA SER A 306 -3.14 -0.42 21.26
C SER A 306 -1.79 -0.03 20.64
N VAL A 307 -1.81 0.51 19.41
CA VAL A 307 -0.61 1.07 18.77
C VAL A 307 -0.10 2.28 19.57
N TYR A 308 -0.99 3.11 20.11
CA TYR A 308 -0.58 4.24 20.93
C TYR A 308 0.08 3.79 22.24
N ASP A 309 -0.37 2.70 22.85
CA ASP A 309 0.23 2.20 24.08
C ASP A 309 1.72 1.84 23.91
N GLU A 310 2.12 1.45 22.70
CA GLU A 310 3.50 1.13 22.34
C GLU A 310 4.28 2.36 21.86
N TYR A 311 3.72 3.13 20.92
CA TYR A 311 4.45 4.18 20.21
C TYR A 311 4.25 5.58 20.77
N SER A 312 3.06 5.93 21.28
CA SER A 312 2.80 7.24 21.88
C SER A 312 1.69 7.18 22.93
N PRO A 313 2.01 6.77 24.17
CA PRO A 313 1.02 6.62 25.23
C PRO A 313 0.30 7.91 25.58
N THR A 314 0.87 9.08 25.29
CA THR A 314 0.19 10.37 25.46
C THR A 314 -0.92 10.54 24.45
N THR A 315 -0.71 10.17 23.18
CA THR A 315 -1.74 10.23 22.12
C THR A 315 -3.02 9.48 22.53
N GLY A 316 -2.88 8.23 23.00
CA GLY A 316 -4.03 7.40 23.40
C GLY A 316 -4.88 7.96 24.54
N LYS A 317 -4.31 8.81 25.42
CA LYS A 317 -5.03 9.45 26.53
C LYS A 317 -5.97 10.58 26.08
N TYR A 318 -5.73 11.14 24.90
CA TYR A 318 -6.49 12.26 24.34
C TYR A 318 -7.45 11.82 23.23
N ALA A 319 -7.79 10.52 23.18
CA ALA A 319 -8.83 10.04 22.28
C ALA A 319 -10.17 10.73 22.55
N ASN A 320 -10.77 11.27 21.49
CA ASN A 320 -12.02 12.01 21.53
C ASN A 320 -13.22 11.08 21.73
N ASN A 321 -13.18 9.88 21.15
CA ASN A 321 -14.28 8.91 21.18
C ASN A 321 -13.82 7.60 21.83
N THR A 322 -14.78 6.78 22.27
CA THR A 322 -14.47 5.37 22.54
C THR A 322 -14.20 4.61 21.23
N PHE A 323 -13.48 3.50 21.34
CA PHE A 323 -13.23 2.61 20.20
C PHE A 323 -14.56 2.14 19.58
N GLU A 324 -15.53 1.74 20.39
CA GLU A 324 -16.82 1.23 19.92
C GLU A 324 -17.68 2.29 19.24
N GLU A 325 -17.69 3.54 19.73
CA GLU A 325 -18.43 4.66 19.11
C GLU A 325 -17.86 4.97 17.73
N TYR A 326 -16.54 5.16 17.65
CA TYR A 326 -15.87 5.48 16.40
C TYR A 326 -16.04 4.36 15.37
N GLN A 327 -15.80 3.10 15.78
CA GLN A 327 -15.99 1.93 14.90
C GLN A 327 -17.43 1.80 14.42
N THR A 328 -18.42 2.14 15.26
CA THR A 328 -19.83 2.10 14.87
C THR A 328 -20.14 3.17 13.84
N ALA A 329 -19.58 4.37 13.95
CA ALA A 329 -19.76 5.42 12.96
C ALA A 329 -19.17 5.05 11.59
N ILE A 330 -17.93 4.53 11.57
CA ILE A 330 -17.31 4.06 10.32
C ILE A 330 -18.11 2.92 9.70
N ARG A 331 -18.56 1.94 10.49
CA ARG A 331 -19.42 0.85 10.00
C ARG A 331 -20.72 1.37 9.37
N LYS A 332 -21.37 2.38 9.95
CA LYS A 332 -22.58 2.99 9.38
C LYS A 332 -22.34 3.61 8.01
N LEU A 333 -21.22 4.30 7.81
CA LEU A 333 -20.85 4.85 6.50
C LEU A 333 -20.70 3.73 5.46
N LYS A 334 -19.98 2.66 5.82
CA LYS A 334 -19.76 1.51 4.94
C LYS A 334 -21.05 0.74 4.63
N ASP A 335 -21.85 0.45 5.64
CA ASP A 335 -23.14 -0.24 5.49
C ASP A 335 -24.12 0.57 4.63
N ALA A 336 -23.96 1.91 4.61
CA ALA A 336 -24.71 2.80 3.73
C ALA A 336 -24.18 2.85 2.29
N GLY A 337 -23.08 2.17 1.97
CA GLY A 337 -22.52 2.03 0.63
C GLY A 337 -21.48 3.08 0.24
N PHE A 338 -20.98 3.88 1.20
CA PHE A 338 -19.98 4.91 0.92
C PHE A 338 -18.56 4.34 0.93
N TYR A 339 -17.71 4.92 0.07
CA TYR A 339 -16.26 4.72 0.13
C TYR A 339 -15.68 5.54 1.28
N VAL A 340 -14.95 4.91 2.20
CA VAL A 340 -14.49 5.58 3.43
C VAL A 340 -12.97 5.65 3.47
N ILE A 341 -12.47 6.88 3.55
CA ILE A 341 -11.04 7.22 3.57
C ILE A 341 -10.67 7.59 5.01
N GLY A 342 -9.69 6.89 5.59
CA GLY A 342 -9.14 7.19 6.90
C GLY A 342 -7.97 8.15 6.78
N ARG A 343 -8.13 9.41 7.19
CA ARG A 343 -7.05 10.41 7.15
C ARG A 343 -6.24 10.40 8.44
N LEU A 344 -4.91 10.39 8.35
CA LEU A 344 -4.03 10.48 9.52
C LEU A 344 -2.85 11.42 9.29
N THR A 345 -2.51 12.25 10.28
CA THR A 345 -1.33 13.11 10.22
C THR A 345 -0.05 12.32 10.47
N THR A 346 0.94 12.51 9.59
CA THR A 346 2.19 11.75 9.59
C THR A 346 3.25 12.39 10.48
N PHE A 347 3.77 13.56 10.08
CA PHE A 347 4.89 14.20 10.78
C PHE A 347 4.49 15.44 11.59
N ASN A 348 3.20 15.78 11.64
CA ASN A 348 2.63 16.76 12.57
C ASN A 348 2.00 15.99 13.75
N ASP A 349 2.77 15.79 14.82
CA ASP A 349 2.35 14.98 15.97
C ASP A 349 3.07 15.44 17.26
N SER A 350 2.43 16.39 17.95
CA SER A 350 2.99 16.95 19.20
C SER A 350 2.98 15.96 20.36
N PHE A 351 2.03 15.02 20.39
CA PHE A 351 1.94 14.03 21.46
C PHE A 351 3.05 12.99 21.33
N PHE A 352 3.38 12.56 20.11
CA PHE A 352 4.52 11.69 19.87
C PHE A 352 5.83 12.34 20.33
N VAL A 353 6.09 13.61 19.98
CA VAL A 353 7.32 14.30 20.42
C VAL A 353 7.36 14.53 21.94
N THR A 354 6.20 14.64 22.58
CA THR A 354 6.14 14.71 24.05
C THR A 354 6.63 13.41 24.69
N ASP A 355 6.30 12.26 24.09
CA ASP A 355 6.75 10.95 24.57
C ASP A 355 8.19 10.63 24.15
N HIS A 356 8.62 11.10 22.97
CA HIS A 356 9.93 10.84 22.35
C HIS A 356 10.61 12.13 21.86
N PRO A 357 11.04 13.02 22.76
CA PRO A 357 11.68 14.28 22.38
C PRO A 357 12.98 14.09 21.56
N GLU A 358 13.63 12.93 21.68
CA GLU A 358 14.82 12.54 20.91
C GLU A 358 14.55 12.26 19.42
N TYR A 359 13.27 12.11 19.04
CA TYR A 359 12.85 11.89 17.65
C TYR A 359 12.20 13.14 17.04
N GLY A 360 12.15 14.24 17.78
CA GLY A 360 11.67 15.52 17.29
C GLY A 360 12.61 16.19 16.28
N ILE A 361 12.11 17.26 15.67
CA ILE A 361 12.96 18.28 15.04
C ILE A 361 13.40 19.24 16.14
N ASN A 362 14.71 19.26 16.41
CA ASN A 362 15.25 19.87 17.62
C ASN A 362 16.17 21.05 17.29
N ASP A 363 16.43 21.89 18.29
CA ASP A 363 17.51 22.86 18.24
C ASP A 363 18.88 22.17 18.46
N LYS A 364 19.97 22.94 18.39
CA LYS A 364 21.32 22.39 18.62
C LYS A 364 21.61 21.98 20.07
N ASN A 365 20.74 22.32 21.02
CA ASN A 365 20.84 21.89 22.41
C ASN A 365 20.07 20.58 22.65
N GLY A 366 19.34 20.08 21.64
CA GLY A 366 18.53 18.88 21.74
C GLY A 366 17.10 19.13 22.23
N GLU A 367 16.64 20.38 22.27
CA GLU A 367 15.26 20.71 22.66
C GLU A 367 14.33 20.74 21.44
N PRO A 368 13.15 20.09 21.48
CA PRO A 368 12.20 20.14 20.38
C PRO A 368 11.76 21.55 20.01
N LEU A 369 11.75 21.86 18.71
CA LEU A 369 11.32 23.15 18.18
C LEU A 369 9.80 23.16 17.93
N TYR A 370 9.14 24.21 18.42
CA TYR A 370 7.72 24.44 18.12
C TYR A 370 7.59 25.28 16.83
N ILE A 371 7.25 24.62 15.73
CA ILE A 371 7.25 25.19 14.37
C ILE A 371 5.89 24.96 13.73
N ALA A 372 5.38 25.96 13.01
CA ALA A 372 4.07 25.89 12.34
C ALA A 372 2.95 25.39 13.27
N ASN A 373 2.93 25.91 14.51
CA ASN A 373 1.98 25.57 15.57
C ASN A 373 1.94 24.11 16.02
N SER A 374 3.06 23.37 15.90
CA SER A 374 3.19 22.01 16.44
C SER A 374 4.64 21.68 16.77
N TYR A 375 4.85 20.65 17.58
CA TYR A 375 6.08 19.87 17.51
C TYR A 375 5.97 18.82 16.39
N TRP A 376 7.10 18.52 15.78
CA TRP A 376 7.17 17.63 14.63
C TRP A 376 8.18 16.53 14.91
N PRO A 377 7.82 15.24 14.87
CA PRO A 377 8.81 14.20 14.67
C PRO A 377 9.60 14.45 13.38
N SER A 378 10.87 14.06 13.38
CA SER A 378 11.66 14.07 12.16
C SER A 378 11.14 13.03 11.17
N ALA A 379 10.92 13.45 9.92
CA ALA A 379 10.57 12.54 8.83
C ALA A 379 11.72 11.58 8.46
N PHE A 380 12.94 11.76 8.97
CA PHE A 380 14.02 10.79 8.83
C PHE A 380 13.91 9.62 9.83
N CYS A 381 13.08 9.75 10.87
CA CYS A 381 12.96 8.76 11.93
C CYS A 381 12.11 7.56 11.51
N ARG A 382 12.75 6.40 11.33
CA ARG A 382 12.06 5.15 10.96
C ARG A 382 11.10 4.64 12.04
N TYR A 383 11.35 4.95 13.31
CA TYR A 383 10.41 4.60 14.39
C TYR A 383 9.06 5.32 14.24
N VAL A 384 9.06 6.54 13.68
CA VAL A 384 7.82 7.27 13.36
C VAL A 384 7.11 6.63 12.15
N TRP A 385 7.88 6.14 11.17
CA TRP A 385 7.31 5.45 10.01
C TRP A 385 6.60 4.16 10.44
N GLU A 386 7.28 3.36 11.26
CA GLU A 386 6.74 2.16 11.90
C GLU A 386 5.44 2.47 12.65
N TYR A 387 5.44 3.48 13.51
CA TYR A 387 4.26 3.93 14.24
C TYR A 387 3.07 4.26 13.32
N LYS A 388 3.29 5.11 12.32
CA LYS A 388 2.20 5.61 11.46
C LYS A 388 1.64 4.52 10.58
N VAL A 389 2.48 3.60 10.07
CA VAL A 389 2.02 2.43 9.33
C VAL A 389 1.32 1.43 10.24
N ALA A 390 1.81 1.19 11.46
CA ALA A 390 1.12 0.33 12.44
C ALA A 390 -0.30 0.83 12.73
N LEU A 391 -0.45 2.15 12.94
CA LEU A 391 -1.73 2.77 13.17
C LEU A 391 -2.65 2.66 11.94
N ALA A 392 -2.11 2.87 10.74
CA ALA A 392 -2.85 2.71 9.50
C ALA A 392 -3.37 1.27 9.32
N LYS A 393 -2.51 0.26 9.53
CA LYS A 393 -2.89 -1.16 9.47
C LYS A 393 -3.97 -1.50 10.49
N GLU A 394 -3.82 -1.04 11.74
CA GLU A 394 -4.84 -1.25 12.77
C GLU A 394 -6.18 -0.60 12.39
N ALA A 395 -6.18 0.63 11.90
CA ALA A 395 -7.39 1.31 11.46
C ALA A 395 -8.09 0.57 10.30
N VAL A 396 -7.33 0.04 9.35
CA VAL A 396 -7.87 -0.80 8.26
C VAL A 396 -8.52 -2.06 8.81
N GLU A 397 -7.82 -2.82 9.65
CA GLU A 397 -8.32 -4.09 10.19
C GLU A 397 -9.52 -3.91 11.14
N SER A 398 -9.50 -2.85 11.93
CA SER A 398 -10.42 -2.67 13.04
C SER A 398 -11.62 -1.79 12.69
N MET A 399 -11.45 -0.81 11.80
CA MET A 399 -12.51 0.10 11.34
C MET A 399 -13.00 -0.25 9.92
N GLY A 400 -12.13 -0.83 9.09
CA GLY A 400 -12.46 -1.22 7.73
C GLY A 400 -12.32 -0.09 6.70
N PHE A 401 -11.43 0.87 6.88
CA PHE A 401 -11.22 1.92 5.85
C PHE A 401 -10.88 1.31 4.48
N ASN A 402 -11.40 1.90 3.40
CA ASN A 402 -11.10 1.50 2.03
C ASN A 402 -9.75 2.06 1.56
N GLU A 403 -9.35 3.19 2.14
CA GLU A 403 -8.16 3.95 1.79
C GLU A 403 -7.58 4.59 3.04
N ILE A 404 -6.25 4.66 3.13
CA ILE A 404 -5.55 5.47 4.11
C ILE A 404 -4.94 6.68 3.42
N GLN A 405 -5.29 7.86 3.91
CA GLN A 405 -4.76 9.13 3.45
C GLN A 405 -3.77 9.68 4.46
N PHE A 406 -2.51 9.81 4.03
CA PHE A 406 -1.46 10.42 4.83
C PHE A 406 -1.44 11.94 4.58
N ASP A 407 -1.81 12.71 5.59
CA ASP A 407 -1.59 14.15 5.61
C ASP A 407 -0.31 14.49 6.38
N TYR A 408 0.19 15.72 6.20
CA TYR A 408 1.40 16.22 6.81
C TYR A 408 2.60 15.29 6.55
N VAL A 409 2.61 14.65 5.38
CA VAL A 409 3.71 13.84 4.87
C VAL A 409 4.77 14.76 4.24
N ARG A 410 5.34 15.60 5.10
CA ARG A 410 6.30 16.67 4.78
C ARG A 410 7.07 17.11 6.02
N PHE A 411 8.11 17.90 5.82
CA PHE A 411 8.72 18.69 6.88
C PHE A 411 7.89 19.95 7.21
N PRO A 412 8.03 20.55 8.39
CA PRO A 412 7.38 21.82 8.70
C PRO A 412 7.86 22.94 7.76
N ASP A 413 6.94 23.83 7.41
CA ASP A 413 7.25 25.13 6.84
C ASP A 413 7.79 26.07 7.92
N GLY A 414 8.45 27.16 7.52
CA GLY A 414 9.04 28.12 8.46
C GLY A 414 10.39 27.70 9.08
N THR A 415 11.02 26.63 8.60
CA THR A 415 12.34 26.16 9.07
C THR A 415 13.52 26.99 8.54
N TYR A 416 13.30 27.77 7.47
CA TYR A 416 14.37 28.42 6.69
C TYR A 416 15.40 29.17 7.54
N GLN A 417 14.96 29.97 8.52
CA GLN A 417 15.89 30.73 9.36
C GLN A 417 16.70 29.84 10.29
N TYR A 418 16.12 28.75 10.80
CA TYR A 418 16.84 27.79 11.63
C TYR A 418 17.88 27.04 10.81
N GLU A 419 17.53 26.61 9.59
CA GLU A 419 18.43 25.94 8.65
C GLU A 419 19.59 26.85 8.25
N LYS A 420 19.28 28.07 7.82
CA LYS A 420 20.28 29.08 7.44
C LYS A 420 21.27 29.38 8.57
N ASN A 421 20.78 29.44 9.81
CA ASN A 421 21.63 29.70 10.98
C ASN A 421 22.35 28.45 11.50
N GLY A 422 22.07 27.27 10.93
CA GLY A 422 22.59 26.00 11.43
C GLY A 422 22.10 25.66 12.83
N ASN A 423 20.92 26.14 13.23
CA ASN A 423 20.35 26.00 14.57
C ASN A 423 19.23 24.93 14.65
N ILE A 424 19.20 24.02 13.68
CA ILE A 424 18.25 22.91 13.61
C ILE A 424 18.99 21.58 13.52
N ASP A 425 18.41 20.56 14.11
CA ASP A 425 18.79 19.17 13.94
C ASP A 425 17.55 18.35 13.58
N TYR A 426 17.60 17.71 12.42
CA TYR A 426 16.56 16.79 11.95
C TYR A 426 16.89 15.33 12.28
N HIS A 427 18.01 15.03 12.94
CA HIS A 427 18.44 13.67 13.25
C HIS A 427 18.52 12.76 11.99
N ASN A 428 19.01 13.33 10.88
CA ASN A 428 19.14 12.62 9.60
C ASN A 428 20.26 11.57 9.66
N THR A 429 19.88 10.34 10.00
CA THR A 429 20.81 9.22 10.23
C THR A 429 21.41 8.67 8.94
N TYR A 430 20.71 8.82 7.82
CA TYR A 430 21.03 8.17 6.54
C TYR A 430 21.50 9.15 5.46
N ASP A 431 21.72 10.43 5.81
CA ASP A 431 22.13 11.49 4.88
C ASP A 431 21.19 11.64 3.67
N GLU A 432 19.89 11.43 3.90
CA GLU A 432 18.86 11.51 2.86
C GLU A 432 18.43 12.96 2.65
N THR A 433 18.04 13.31 1.43
CA THR A 433 17.30 14.57 1.22
C THR A 433 15.89 14.48 1.82
N LYS A 434 15.25 15.62 2.06
CA LYS A 434 13.87 15.65 2.58
C LYS A 434 12.92 14.92 1.64
N ALA A 435 13.03 15.14 0.33
CA ALA A 435 12.21 14.48 -0.66
C ALA A 435 12.44 12.96 -0.73
N GLN A 436 13.67 12.49 -0.55
CA GLN A 436 13.93 11.05 -0.46
C GLN A 436 13.27 10.44 0.77
N ALA A 437 13.31 11.10 1.93
CA ALA A 437 12.64 10.60 3.14
C ALA A 437 11.12 10.51 2.97
N ILE A 438 10.50 11.55 2.38
CA ILE A 438 9.06 11.56 2.10
C ILE A 438 8.68 10.44 1.11
N GLN A 439 9.42 10.31 0.00
CA GLN A 439 9.12 9.29 -1.00
C GLN A 439 9.31 7.88 -0.43
N ARG A 440 10.39 7.62 0.31
CA ARG A 440 10.67 6.30 0.89
C ARG A 440 9.66 5.92 1.97
N PHE A 441 9.19 6.87 2.78
CA PHE A 441 8.08 6.63 3.71
C PHE A 441 6.83 6.16 2.95
N LEU A 442 6.43 6.87 1.89
CA LEU A 442 5.25 6.53 1.12
C LEU A 442 5.40 5.18 0.42
N MET A 443 6.58 4.84 -0.10
CA MET A 443 6.85 3.52 -0.68
C MET A 443 6.67 2.41 0.35
N TYR A 444 7.23 2.59 1.55
CA TYR A 444 7.06 1.66 2.66
C TYR A 444 5.59 1.52 3.08
N ALA A 445 4.87 2.63 3.22
CA ALA A 445 3.46 2.63 3.59
C ALA A 445 2.57 1.98 2.52
N VAL A 446 2.84 2.25 1.24
CA VAL A 446 2.13 1.63 0.11
C VAL A 446 2.27 0.12 0.13
N GLU A 447 3.49 -0.41 0.24
CA GLU A 447 3.66 -1.86 0.27
C GLU A 447 2.93 -2.53 1.44
N GLU A 448 3.09 -1.99 2.65
CA GLU A 448 2.48 -2.55 3.86
C GLU A 448 0.94 -2.51 3.85
N LEU A 449 0.35 -1.51 3.18
CA LEU A 449 -1.10 -1.33 3.11
C LEU A 449 -1.72 -2.04 1.90
N HIS A 450 -0.98 -2.19 0.79
CA HIS A 450 -1.41 -3.00 -0.34
C HIS A 450 -1.54 -4.48 0.02
N ASP A 451 -0.71 -4.99 0.94
CA ASP A 451 -0.86 -6.33 1.53
C ASP A 451 -2.19 -6.54 2.26
N LEU A 452 -2.84 -5.45 2.71
CA LEU A 452 -4.18 -5.46 3.31
C LEU A 452 -5.31 -5.21 2.30
N GLY A 453 -4.98 -5.02 1.02
CA GLY A 453 -5.96 -4.76 -0.04
C GLY A 453 -6.60 -3.37 0.01
N VAL A 454 -5.88 -2.37 0.54
CA VAL A 454 -6.38 -0.98 0.62
C VAL A 454 -5.53 0.00 -0.16
N TYR A 455 -6.17 1.08 -0.61
CA TYR A 455 -5.50 2.15 -1.34
C TYR A 455 -4.76 3.10 -0.41
N VAL A 456 -3.73 3.75 -0.92
CA VAL A 456 -2.96 4.77 -0.20
C VAL A 456 -3.01 6.09 -0.95
N SER A 457 -3.30 7.15 -0.21
CA SER A 457 -3.27 8.50 -0.72
C SER A 457 -2.39 9.43 0.13
N ALA A 458 -1.94 10.52 -0.49
CA ALA A 458 -1.08 11.50 0.17
C ALA A 458 -1.56 12.92 -0.13
N ASP A 459 -1.67 13.72 0.93
CA ASP A 459 -1.99 15.13 0.83
C ASP A 459 -0.72 15.96 0.56
N VAL A 460 -0.79 16.82 -0.46
CA VAL A 460 0.30 17.71 -0.86
C VAL A 460 -0.19 19.16 -0.92
N PHE A 461 0.69 20.09 -0.56
CA PHE A 461 0.35 21.51 -0.70
C PHE A 461 0.11 21.91 -2.15
N GLY A 462 -0.75 22.92 -2.36
CA GLY A 462 -1.01 23.45 -3.70
C GLY A 462 0.25 23.89 -4.43
N GLU A 463 1.28 24.36 -3.73
CA GLU A 463 2.59 24.73 -4.30
C GLU A 463 3.29 23.57 -5.02
N THR A 464 3.01 22.31 -4.65
CA THR A 464 3.69 21.13 -5.20
C THR A 464 3.41 20.93 -6.70
N ASN A 465 2.46 21.65 -7.31
CA ASN A 465 2.25 21.65 -8.76
C ASN A 465 3.39 22.36 -9.55
N ASN A 466 4.29 23.08 -8.88
CA ASN A 466 5.44 23.74 -9.50
C ASN A 466 6.55 22.75 -9.89
N PRO A 467 7.39 23.08 -10.88
CA PRO A 467 8.43 22.18 -11.39
C PRO A 467 9.71 22.21 -10.53
N TYR A 468 9.58 22.13 -9.20
CA TYR A 468 10.71 22.08 -8.26
C TYR A 468 10.37 21.27 -7.02
N VAL A 469 11.39 20.78 -6.32
CA VAL A 469 11.24 20.15 -5.00
C VAL A 469 11.02 21.25 -3.96
N THR A 470 9.95 21.15 -3.17
CA THR A 470 9.64 22.15 -2.15
C THR A 470 10.60 22.05 -0.97
N SER A 471 10.81 23.14 -0.23
CA SER A 471 11.70 23.15 0.95
C SER A 471 11.28 22.19 2.06
N TYR A 472 10.02 21.75 2.06
CA TYR A 472 9.45 20.77 2.98
C TYR A 472 9.45 19.33 2.42
N GLY A 473 10.12 19.09 1.30
CA GLY A 473 10.38 17.75 0.77
C GLY A 473 9.25 17.14 -0.06
N GLN A 474 8.23 17.92 -0.44
CA GLN A 474 7.21 17.41 -1.36
C GLN A 474 7.61 17.69 -2.80
N TYR A 475 7.35 16.72 -3.66
CA TYR A 475 7.59 16.83 -5.09
C TYR A 475 6.58 15.98 -5.85
N TRP A 476 5.76 16.61 -6.69
CA TRP A 476 4.57 15.98 -7.27
C TRP A 476 4.88 14.67 -8.00
N PRO A 477 5.81 14.63 -8.97
CA PRO A 477 6.07 13.40 -9.72
C PRO A 477 6.58 12.25 -8.84
N ALA A 478 7.40 12.53 -7.83
CA ALA A 478 7.92 11.49 -6.94
C ALA A 478 6.84 10.87 -6.04
N ILE A 479 5.93 11.69 -5.52
CA ILE A 479 4.80 11.24 -4.70
C ILE A 479 3.78 10.51 -5.57
N SER A 480 3.37 11.13 -6.68
CA SER A 480 2.38 10.59 -7.63
C SER A 480 2.83 9.26 -8.24
N ASN A 481 4.14 9.08 -8.49
CA ASN A 481 4.67 7.81 -8.99
C ASN A 481 4.44 6.64 -8.01
N VAL A 482 4.28 6.91 -6.72
CA VAL A 482 4.22 5.90 -5.64
C VAL A 482 2.79 5.64 -5.19
N VAL A 483 2.06 6.67 -4.77
CA VAL A 483 0.72 6.51 -4.16
C VAL A 483 -0.35 6.17 -5.20
N ASP A 484 -1.51 5.67 -4.76
CA ASP A 484 -2.64 5.39 -5.66
C ASP A 484 -3.43 6.68 -5.98
N VAL A 485 -3.49 7.61 -5.02
CA VAL A 485 -4.16 8.91 -5.16
C VAL A 485 -3.30 10.04 -4.60
N ILE A 486 -3.11 11.11 -5.36
CA ILE A 486 -2.45 12.34 -4.89
C ILE A 486 -3.49 13.44 -4.68
N SER A 487 -3.40 14.10 -3.53
CA SER A 487 -4.43 15.02 -3.06
C SER A 487 -3.87 16.43 -2.85
N GLY A 488 -3.91 17.23 -3.91
CA GLY A 488 -3.48 18.64 -3.83
C GLY A 488 -4.44 19.49 -3.01
N MET A 489 -3.89 20.48 -2.28
CA MET A 489 -4.67 21.44 -1.47
C MET A 489 -4.59 22.89 -2.01
N PRO A 490 -5.14 23.19 -3.19
CA PRO A 490 -5.14 24.52 -3.79
C PRO A 490 -6.32 25.39 -3.32
N TYR A 491 -6.45 25.65 -2.02
CA TYR A 491 -7.51 26.52 -1.51
C TYR A 491 -7.34 27.95 -2.06
N PRO A 492 -8.32 28.52 -2.78
CA PRO A 492 -8.19 29.86 -3.37
C PRO A 492 -7.75 30.93 -2.38
N ASP A 493 -8.24 30.90 -1.15
CA ASP A 493 -7.84 31.89 -0.14
C ASP A 493 -6.45 31.67 0.45
N HIS A 494 -5.74 30.59 0.10
CA HIS A 494 -4.35 30.35 0.49
C HIS A 494 -3.35 30.93 -0.52
N PHE A 495 -3.77 31.22 -1.75
CA PHE A 495 -2.91 31.88 -2.74
C PHE A 495 -2.62 33.34 -2.38
N ALA A 496 -1.48 33.83 -2.88
CA ALA A 496 -1.08 35.22 -2.70
C ALA A 496 -1.95 36.16 -3.54
N GLN A 497 -2.28 37.33 -2.98
CA GLN A 497 -2.92 38.42 -3.72
C GLN A 497 -1.90 39.09 -4.66
N ASP A 498 -2.31 39.44 -5.88
CA ASP A 498 -1.50 40.23 -6.82
C ASP A 498 -2.20 41.55 -7.15
N GLY A 499 -1.63 42.67 -6.70
CA GLY A 499 -2.27 43.98 -6.84
C GLY A 499 -3.67 43.99 -6.23
N ASN A 500 -4.70 44.18 -7.07
CA ASN A 500 -6.11 44.12 -6.65
C ASN A 500 -6.76 42.75 -6.89
N TYR A 501 -6.09 41.83 -7.58
CA TYR A 501 -6.62 40.50 -7.86
C TYR A 501 -6.53 39.63 -6.60
N ARG A 502 -7.68 39.13 -6.15
CA ARG A 502 -7.82 38.25 -4.99
C ARG A 502 -8.25 36.87 -5.48
N PRO A 503 -7.39 35.84 -5.41
CA PRO A 503 -7.73 34.52 -5.95
C PRO A 503 -9.04 33.91 -5.40
N TRP A 504 -9.39 34.19 -4.14
CA TRP A 504 -10.65 33.73 -3.53
C TRP A 504 -11.91 34.48 -3.99
N GLU A 505 -11.80 35.49 -4.83
CA GLU A 505 -12.93 36.07 -5.57
C GLU A 505 -13.11 35.41 -6.95
N HIS A 506 -12.16 34.56 -7.35
CA HIS A 506 -12.02 33.97 -8.68
C HIS A 506 -11.65 32.48 -8.56
N PRO A 507 -12.49 31.65 -7.91
CA PRO A 507 -12.17 30.24 -7.66
C PRO A 507 -11.96 29.46 -8.95
N TYR A 508 -12.77 29.71 -10.00
CA TYR A 508 -12.61 29.06 -11.30
C TYR A 508 -11.23 29.29 -11.90
N GLU A 509 -10.84 30.55 -12.09
CA GLU A 509 -9.57 30.90 -12.73
C GLU A 509 -8.36 30.43 -11.91
N THR A 510 -8.47 30.49 -10.58
CA THR A 510 -7.42 30.04 -9.67
C THR A 510 -7.21 28.53 -9.76
N LEU A 511 -8.30 27.74 -9.75
CA LEU A 511 -8.21 26.29 -9.86
C LEU A 511 -7.83 25.84 -11.26
N LEU A 512 -8.19 26.59 -12.31
CA LEU A 512 -7.83 26.26 -13.69
C LEU A 512 -6.32 26.41 -13.89
N ASP A 513 -5.74 27.54 -13.49
CA ASP A 513 -4.28 27.75 -13.55
C ASP A 513 -3.52 26.71 -12.71
N TRP A 514 -4.04 26.38 -11.53
CA TRP A 514 -3.43 25.35 -10.69
C TRP A 514 -3.54 23.96 -11.34
N GLY A 515 -4.70 23.64 -11.88
CA GLY A 515 -5.05 22.34 -12.46
C GLY A 515 -4.24 22.04 -13.72
N GLU A 516 -4.09 23.01 -14.62
CA GLU A 516 -3.25 22.88 -15.82
C GLU A 516 -1.79 22.55 -15.45
N LYS A 517 -1.25 23.18 -14.41
CA LYS A 517 0.11 22.89 -13.90
C LYS A 517 0.20 21.50 -13.28
N ALA A 518 -0.81 21.08 -12.51
CA ALA A 518 -0.84 19.75 -11.94
C ALA A 518 -0.96 18.66 -13.02
N ALA A 519 -1.76 18.88 -14.07
CA ALA A 519 -1.85 18.00 -15.22
C ALA A 519 -0.50 17.86 -15.94
N GLN A 520 0.25 18.94 -16.13
CA GLN A 520 1.62 18.87 -16.66
C GLN A 520 2.56 18.03 -15.77
N ARG A 521 2.43 18.09 -14.43
CA ARG A 521 3.22 17.23 -13.55
C ARG A 521 2.84 15.75 -13.70
N GLN A 522 1.56 15.45 -13.98
CA GLN A 522 1.10 14.09 -14.27
C GLN A 522 1.68 13.54 -15.58
N GLU A 523 1.76 14.36 -16.63
CA GLU A 523 2.39 13.98 -17.91
C GLU A 523 3.89 13.64 -17.75
N GLU A 524 4.54 14.23 -16.76
CA GLU A 524 5.94 13.98 -16.42
C GLU A 524 6.12 12.80 -15.45
N THR A 525 5.04 12.15 -15.01
CA THR A 525 5.10 11.06 -14.04
C THR A 525 4.91 9.72 -14.74
N PRO A 526 5.85 8.75 -14.63
CA PRO A 526 5.75 7.47 -15.35
C PRO A 526 4.52 6.63 -14.98
N SER A 527 4.21 6.58 -13.69
CA SER A 527 3.06 5.87 -13.14
C SER A 527 2.22 6.83 -12.30
N PRO A 528 1.48 7.77 -12.94
CA PRO A 528 0.77 8.81 -12.20
C PRO A 528 -0.34 8.22 -11.32
N ALA A 529 -0.47 8.76 -10.11
CA ALA A 529 -1.60 8.52 -9.22
C ALA A 529 -2.89 9.15 -9.78
N ILE A 530 -4.05 8.73 -9.30
CA ILE A 530 -5.30 9.47 -9.54
C ILE A 530 -5.19 10.83 -8.84
N VAL A 531 -5.58 11.91 -9.50
CA VAL A 531 -5.65 13.24 -8.86
C VAL A 531 -7.02 13.42 -8.24
N ARG A 532 -7.07 13.57 -6.92
CA ARG A 532 -8.30 13.87 -6.16
C ARG A 532 -8.06 15.11 -5.30
N THR A 533 -8.50 16.25 -5.78
CA THR A 533 -8.10 17.54 -5.19
C THR A 533 -8.98 17.90 -4.00
N TRP A 534 -8.39 18.51 -2.96
CA TRP A 534 -9.12 19.20 -1.92
C TRP A 534 -9.65 20.54 -2.43
N ILE A 535 -10.97 20.75 -2.37
CA ILE A 535 -11.61 22.02 -2.74
C ILE A 535 -12.01 22.82 -1.49
N GLN A 536 -12.07 24.13 -1.61
CA GLN A 536 -12.44 25.03 -0.52
C GLN A 536 -13.96 24.99 -0.28
N ALA A 537 -14.41 24.28 0.75
CA ALA A 537 -15.82 24.17 1.10
C ALA A 537 -16.20 25.03 2.34
N TYR A 538 -15.58 26.21 2.44
CA TYR A 538 -15.76 27.19 3.51
C TYR A 538 -15.62 28.63 2.98
N ASP A 539 -16.11 29.59 3.74
CA ASP A 539 -16.00 31.01 3.39
C ASP A 539 -14.56 31.49 3.49
N ALA A 540 -14.14 32.35 2.55
CA ALA A 540 -12.76 32.81 2.50
C ALA A 540 -12.35 33.48 3.83
N ILE A 541 -11.19 33.09 4.38
CA ILE A 541 -10.67 33.66 5.64
C ILE A 541 -9.90 34.97 5.45
N LYS A 542 -9.82 35.46 4.20
CA LYS A 542 -9.15 36.71 3.81
C LYS A 542 -10.17 37.75 3.32
N VAL A 543 -9.92 39.02 3.64
CA VAL A 543 -10.76 40.17 3.23
C VAL A 543 -10.93 40.21 1.69
N PRO A 544 -12.16 40.24 1.13
CA PRO A 544 -13.39 40.68 1.79
C PRO A 544 -14.26 39.59 2.43
N TYR A 545 -13.73 38.39 2.69
CA TYR A 545 -14.43 37.26 3.31
C TYR A 545 -15.60 36.75 2.47
N ASN A 546 -15.33 36.47 1.19
CA ASN A 546 -16.32 35.98 0.23
C ASN A 546 -17.05 34.76 0.77
N THR A 547 -18.38 34.80 0.68
CA THR A 547 -19.20 33.64 0.96
C THR A 547 -19.09 32.66 -0.19
N TYR A 548 -18.70 31.42 0.09
CA TYR A 548 -18.69 30.35 -0.88
C TYR A 548 -20.04 29.64 -0.86
N GLY A 549 -20.68 29.50 -2.01
CA GLY A 549 -21.94 28.80 -2.21
C GLY A 549 -21.81 27.77 -3.33
N ALA A 550 -22.95 27.35 -3.89
CA ALA A 550 -22.95 26.36 -4.96
C ALA A 550 -22.21 26.80 -6.23
N GLU A 551 -22.22 28.10 -6.56
CA GLU A 551 -21.54 28.61 -7.76
C GLU A 551 -20.02 28.49 -7.63
N GLU A 552 -19.44 28.91 -6.50
CA GLU A 552 -18.00 28.82 -6.25
C GLU A 552 -17.52 27.36 -6.22
N ILE A 553 -18.30 26.47 -5.59
CA ILE A 553 -17.99 25.02 -5.57
C ILE A 553 -18.05 24.42 -6.98
N ALA A 554 -19.08 24.76 -7.76
CA ALA A 554 -19.21 24.28 -9.14
C ALA A 554 -18.06 24.81 -10.02
N ASP A 555 -17.61 26.04 -9.78
CA ASP A 555 -16.48 26.66 -10.47
C ASP A 555 -15.16 25.94 -10.18
N GLU A 556 -14.86 25.62 -8.91
CA GLU A 556 -13.68 24.81 -8.55
C GLU A 556 -13.70 23.44 -9.24
N ILE A 557 -14.85 22.74 -9.19
CA ILE A 557 -15.02 21.41 -9.78
C ILE A 557 -14.89 21.46 -11.31
N ARG A 558 -15.51 22.46 -11.96
CA ARG A 558 -15.42 22.65 -13.42
C ARG A 558 -13.98 22.87 -13.85
N ALA A 559 -13.24 23.74 -13.16
CA ALA A 559 -11.84 24.03 -13.47
C ALA A 559 -10.94 22.79 -13.39
N LEU A 560 -11.13 21.95 -12.37
CA LEU A 560 -10.41 20.69 -12.23
C LEU A 560 -10.73 19.71 -13.38
N ASN A 561 -12.00 19.54 -13.71
CA ASN A 561 -12.43 18.67 -14.80
C ASN A 561 -11.91 19.14 -16.17
N GLU A 562 -11.97 20.44 -16.46
CA GLU A 562 -11.44 21.01 -17.71
C GLU A 562 -9.92 20.87 -17.82
N SER A 563 -9.21 20.79 -16.68
CA SER A 563 -7.79 20.48 -16.62
C SER A 563 -7.47 18.97 -16.76
N GLY A 564 -8.48 18.12 -16.96
CA GLY A 564 -8.32 16.66 -17.03
C GLY A 564 -8.15 15.98 -15.66
N LEU A 565 -8.34 16.70 -14.55
CA LEU A 565 -8.21 16.18 -13.19
C LEU A 565 -9.56 15.61 -12.72
N THR A 566 -9.93 14.46 -13.29
CA THR A 566 -11.28 13.88 -13.17
C THR A 566 -11.43 12.83 -12.08
N GLY A 567 -10.42 12.60 -11.23
CA GLY A 567 -10.48 11.59 -10.14
C GLY A 567 -11.46 11.91 -9.00
N GLY A 568 -12.13 13.06 -9.08
CA GLY A 568 -13.07 13.57 -8.09
C GLY A 568 -12.44 14.62 -7.17
N PHE A 569 -13.09 14.89 -6.04
CA PHE A 569 -12.69 15.94 -5.11
C PHE A 569 -13.01 15.56 -3.66
N MET A 570 -12.41 16.31 -2.73
CA MET A 570 -12.73 16.24 -1.31
C MET A 570 -13.07 17.64 -0.81
N ALA A 571 -14.27 17.81 -0.24
CA ALA A 571 -14.75 19.10 0.21
C ALA A 571 -14.19 19.42 1.60
N TRP A 572 -13.17 20.30 1.66
CA TRP A 572 -12.57 20.70 2.93
C TRP A 572 -13.46 21.70 3.67
N ASN A 573 -13.98 21.30 4.83
CA ASN A 573 -14.71 22.17 5.73
C ASN A 573 -14.41 21.79 7.18
N ALA A 574 -13.47 22.49 7.80
CA ALA A 574 -13.02 22.19 9.17
C ALA A 574 -14.16 22.23 10.22
N SER A 575 -15.22 23.03 9.98
CA SER A 575 -16.37 23.10 10.88
C SER A 575 -17.33 21.91 10.77
N CYS A 576 -17.24 21.15 9.68
CA CYS A 576 -18.18 20.08 9.32
C CYS A 576 -19.66 20.54 9.32
N SER A 577 -19.92 21.84 9.11
CA SER A 577 -21.28 22.40 9.18
C SER A 577 -22.20 21.81 8.11
N LEU A 578 -23.21 21.03 8.52
CA LEU A 578 -24.25 20.51 7.63
C LEU A 578 -25.05 21.60 6.93
N GLU A 579 -25.30 22.74 7.60
CA GLU A 579 -25.96 23.88 6.98
C GLU A 579 -25.13 24.42 5.82
N LYS A 580 -23.82 24.56 6.01
CA LYS A 580 -22.90 24.99 4.96
C LYS A 580 -22.86 23.98 3.82
N LEU A 581 -22.74 22.69 4.13
CA LEU A 581 -22.78 21.63 3.12
C LEU A 581 -24.06 21.68 2.28
N ARG A 582 -25.24 21.85 2.90
CA ARG A 582 -26.53 21.99 2.19
C ARG A 582 -26.57 23.18 1.24
N SER A 583 -25.81 24.25 1.51
CA SER A 583 -25.72 25.40 0.60
C SER A 583 -25.00 25.05 -0.72
N PHE A 584 -24.21 23.97 -0.75
CA PHE A 584 -23.50 23.48 -1.93
C PHE A 584 -24.29 22.44 -2.73
N GLN A 585 -25.43 21.98 -2.21
CA GLN A 585 -26.20 20.88 -2.80
C GLN A 585 -26.45 21.03 -4.31
N PRO A 586 -26.81 22.22 -4.86
CA PRO A 586 -26.97 22.36 -6.31
C PRO A 586 -25.72 21.99 -7.12
N ALA A 587 -24.51 22.25 -6.60
CA ALA A 587 -23.26 21.85 -7.25
C ALA A 587 -23.03 20.34 -7.16
N PHE A 588 -23.33 19.73 -6.01
CA PHE A 588 -23.19 18.29 -5.82
C PHE A 588 -24.22 17.46 -6.61
N ASP A 589 -25.43 17.99 -6.82
CA ASP A 589 -26.46 17.35 -7.64
C ASP A 589 -26.10 17.39 -9.14
N ALA A 590 -25.30 18.39 -9.54
CA ALA A 590 -24.86 18.62 -10.92
C ALA A 590 -23.60 17.83 -11.32
N LEU A 591 -22.99 17.07 -10.41
CA LEU A 591 -21.90 16.15 -10.74
C LEU A 591 -22.36 15.15 -11.81
N GLU A 592 -21.47 14.54 -12.59
CA GLU A 592 -21.87 13.57 -13.63
C GLU A 592 -22.04 12.16 -13.08
#